data_AF-A0A9P1JEX2-F1
#
_entry.id   AF-A0A9P1JEX2-F1
#
_cell.length_a   1.000
_cell.length_b   1.000
_cell.length_c   1.000
_cell.angle_alpha   90.00
_cell.angle_beta   90.00
_cell.angle_gamma   90.00
#
_symmetry.space_group_name_H-M   'P 1'
#
loop_
_entity.id
_entity.type
_entity.pdbx_description
1 polymer ?
#
loop_
_entity_poly.entity_id
_entity_poly.type
_entity_poly.pdbx_seq_one_letter_code
_entity_poly.pdbx_strand_id
1 'polypeptide(L)' 'MSKVKRVFPGPTNGLINWMEKNFHEIDGYVATFNMKDGTTMTVYDAESYLQAVGLVEIGKDTIHQLAHDDEFSPRK' A
#
# COMPACT_ATOMS: atom_id res chain seq x y z
N MET A 1 -17.19 -17.40 5.09
CA MET A 1 -17.04 -15.99 4.64
C MET A 1 -15.56 -15.62 4.77
N SER A 2 -14.86 -15.35 3.66
CA SER A 2 -13.45 -14.93 3.71
C SER A 2 -13.34 -13.56 4.40
N LYS A 3 -12.37 -13.40 5.32
CA LYS A 3 -12.12 -12.14 6.05
C LYS A 3 -11.53 -11.04 5.17
N VAL A 4 -11.24 -11.33 3.90
CA VAL A 4 -10.58 -10.43 2.97
C VAL A 4 -11.61 -9.88 1.98
N LYS A 5 -11.92 -8.60 2.08
CA LYS A 5 -12.70 -7.88 1.05
C LYS A 5 -11.76 -7.53 -0.09
N ARG A 6 -11.95 -8.19 -1.24
CA ARG A 6 -11.30 -7.84 -2.51
C ARG A 6 -12.03 -6.63 -3.08
N VAL A 7 -11.32 -5.52 -3.29
CA VAL A 7 -11.87 -4.33 -3.96
C VAL A 7 -11.50 -4.42 -5.44
N PHE A 8 -12.47 -4.69 -6.32
CA PHE A 8 -12.32 -4.72 -7.79
C PHE A 8 -13.67 -4.34 -8.46
N PRO A 9 -13.72 -3.62 -9.62
CA PRO A 9 -12.63 -3.05 -10.41
C PRO A 9 -12.63 -1.51 -10.47
N GLY A 10 -11.45 -0.91 -10.62
CA GLY A 10 -11.23 0.46 -11.10
C GLY A 10 -10.60 1.43 -10.09
N PRO A 11 -10.02 2.57 -10.56
CA PRO A 11 -9.37 3.60 -9.75
C PRO A 11 -10.40 4.42 -8.96
N THR A 12 -11.16 3.76 -8.10
CA THR A 12 -12.32 4.34 -7.41
C THR A 12 -11.98 4.87 -6.01
N ASN A 13 -10.72 4.77 -5.58
CA ASN A 13 -10.24 5.46 -4.40
C ASN A 13 -9.45 6.72 -4.83
N GLY A 14 -9.72 7.84 -4.16
CA GLY A 14 -9.12 9.12 -4.53
C GLY A 14 -7.59 9.14 -4.40
N LEU A 15 -7.01 8.25 -3.59
CA LEU A 15 -5.58 8.15 -3.38
C LEU A 15 -4.84 7.56 -4.58
N ILE A 16 -5.28 6.40 -5.09
CA ILE A 16 -4.71 5.74 -6.27
C ILE A 16 -4.84 6.66 -7.49
N ASN A 17 -6.02 7.23 -7.72
CA ASN A 17 -6.24 8.17 -8.83
C ASN A 17 -5.36 9.44 -8.70
N TRP A 18 -5.18 9.95 -7.47
CA TRP A 18 -4.25 11.05 -7.25
C TRP A 18 -2.80 10.65 -7.53
N MET A 19 -2.38 9.45 -7.12
CA MET A 19 -1.03 8.95 -7.40
C MET A 19 -0.78 8.79 -8.90
N GLU A 20 -1.70 8.15 -9.64
CA GLU A 20 -1.57 7.97 -11.10
C GLU A 20 -1.51 9.30 -11.86
N LYS A 21 -2.23 10.33 -11.39
CA LYS A 21 -2.22 11.67 -12.00
C LYS A 21 -0.97 12.50 -11.71
N ASN A 22 -0.36 12.33 -10.54
CA ASN A 22 0.75 13.17 -10.10
C ASN A 22 2.12 12.51 -10.24
N PHE A 23 2.14 11.18 -10.38
CA PHE A 23 3.34 10.39 -10.54
C PHE A 23 3.26 9.57 -11.83
N HIS A 24 3.06 8.25 -11.70
CA HIS A 24 3.02 7.31 -12.81
C HIS A 24 1.84 6.35 -12.64
N GLU A 25 1.41 5.74 -13.75
CA GLU A 25 0.45 4.64 -13.73
C GLU A 25 0.95 3.50 -12.82
N ILE A 26 0.02 2.86 -12.11
CA ILE A 26 0.34 1.87 -11.08
C ILE A 26 -0.12 0.48 -11.55
N ASP A 27 0.82 -0.43 -11.76
CA ASP A 27 0.54 -1.82 -12.16
C ASP A 27 0.05 -2.71 -10.99
N GLY A 28 0.21 -2.26 -9.74
CA GLY A 28 -0.23 -2.96 -8.55
C GLY A 28 0.21 -2.29 -7.25
N TYR A 29 -0.47 -2.60 -6.15
CA TYR A 29 -0.16 -2.03 -4.84
C TYR A 29 -0.51 -2.96 -3.68
N VAL A 30 0.16 -2.76 -2.55
CA VAL A 30 -0.27 -3.28 -1.24
C VAL A 30 -0.22 -2.13 -0.24
N ALA A 31 -1.30 -1.93 0.51
CA ALA A 31 -1.37 -0.89 1.53
C ALA A 31 -1.97 -1.43 2.81
N THR A 32 -1.32 -1.14 3.94
CA THR A 32 -1.82 -1.43 5.27
C THR A 32 -2.24 -0.13 5.96
N PHE A 33 -3.46 -0.11 6.46
CA PHE A 33 -4.05 1.00 7.18
C PHE A 33 -4.27 0.64 8.63
N ASN A 34 -3.82 1.52 9.53
CA ASN A 34 -4.25 1.52 10.93
C ASN A 34 -5.59 2.28 11.01
N MET A 35 -6.63 1.57 11.42
CA MET A 35 -7.99 2.08 11.51
C MET A 35 -8.21 2.78 12.86
N LYS A 36 -9.14 3.74 12.92
CA LYS A 36 -9.44 4.50 14.15
C LYS A 36 -9.97 3.63 15.31
N ASP A 37 -10.53 2.46 14.99
CA ASP A 37 -11.03 1.49 15.96
C ASP A 37 -9.93 0.57 16.52
N GLY A 38 -8.66 0.82 16.18
CA GLY A 38 -7.51 0.05 16.62
C GLY A 38 -7.26 -1.22 15.81
N THR A 39 -8.09 -1.51 14.81
CA THR A 39 -7.86 -2.63 13.89
C THR A 39 -6.90 -2.23 12.77
N THR A 40 -6.31 -3.24 12.11
CA THR A 40 -5.50 -3.05 10.91
C THR A 40 -6.23 -3.62 9.71
N MET A 41 -6.20 -2.92 8.58
CA MET A 41 -6.74 -3.40 7.32
C MET A 41 -5.66 -3.38 6.24
N THR A 42 -5.45 -4.50 5.57
CA THR A 42 -4.59 -4.58 4.39
C THR A 42 -5.45 -4.73 3.14
N VAL A 43 -5.21 -3.86 2.16
CA VAL A 43 -5.78 -3.96 0.81
C VAL A 43 -4.65 -4.15 -0.18
N TYR A 44 -4.94 -4.87 -1.26
CA TYR A 44 -3.95 -5.13 -2.29
C TYR A 44 -4.62 -5.25 -3.65
N ASP A 45 -3.91 -4.78 -4.67
CA ASP A 45 -4.15 -5.08 -6.08
C ASP A 45 -2.87 -5.73 -6.63
N ALA A 46 -2.95 -7.03 -6.87
CA ALA A 46 -1.82 -7.86 -7.31
C ALA A 46 -2.35 -9.10 -8.03
N GLU A 47 -1.62 -9.54 -9.05
CA GLU A 47 -1.91 -10.72 -9.87
C GLU A 47 -1.64 -12.03 -9.13
N SER A 48 -0.70 -12.03 -8.18
CA SER A 48 -0.31 -13.22 -7.43
C SER A 48 0.07 -12.93 -5.98
N TYR A 49 0.04 -13.98 -5.17
CA TYR A 49 0.56 -13.95 -3.80
C TYR A 49 2.02 -13.51 -3.74
N LEU A 50 2.86 -14.00 -4.66
CA LEU A 50 4.28 -13.66 -4.72
C LEU A 50 4.50 -12.18 -5.03
N GLN A 51 3.72 -11.60 -5.95
CA GLN A 51 3.79 -10.16 -6.24
C GLN A 51 3.39 -9.33 -5.01
N ALA A 52 2.30 -9.71 -4.33
CA ALA A 52 1.85 -9.00 -3.13
C ALA A 52 2.90 -9.03 -2.01
N VAL A 53 3.52 -10.20 -1.75
CA VAL A 53 4.59 -10.32 -0.74
C VAL A 53 5.83 -9.52 -1.14
N GLY A 54 6.23 -9.59 -2.42
CA GLY A 54 7.38 -8.84 -2.92
C GLY A 54 7.23 -7.33 -2.73
N LEU A 55 6.04 -6.78 -3.01
CA LEU A 55 5.75 -5.36 -2.80
C LEU A 55 5.86 -4.95 -1.31
N VAL A 56 5.45 -5.83 -0.38
CA VAL A 56 5.54 -5.56 1.06
C VAL A 56 6.99 -5.54 1.54
N GLU A 57 7.82 -6.49 1.11
CA GLU A 57 9.24 -6.51 1.50
C GLU A 57 10.00 -5.30 0.94
N ILE A 58 9.73 -4.90 -0.31
CA ILE A 58 10.30 -3.66 -0.89
C ILE A 58 9.91 -2.44 -0.06
N GLY A 59 8.63 -2.34 0.33
CA GLY A 59 8.14 -1.22 1.14
C GLY A 59 8.81 -1.16 2.52
N LYS A 60 8.97 -2.32 3.17
CA LYS A 60 9.67 -2.43 4.46
C LYS A 60 11.14 -2.00 4.36
N ASP A 61 11.86 -2.49 3.36
CA ASP A 61 13.27 -2.15 3.16
C ASP A 61 13.44 -0.66 2.85
N THR A 62 12.56 -0.10 2.01
CA THR A 62 12.53 1.35 1.73
C THR A 62 12.35 2.17 3.01
N ILE A 63 11.44 1.79 3.90
CA ILE A 63 11.23 2.49 5.18
C ILE A 63 12.49 2.42 6.05
N HIS A 64 13.16 1.28 6.10
CA HIS A 64 14.41 1.14 6.85
C HIS A 64 15.53 2.02 6.27
N GLN A 65 15.66 2.10 4.94
CA GLN A 65 16.62 2.98 4.28
C GLN A 65 16.33 4.45 4.58
N LEU A 66 15.08 4.90 4.42
CA LEU A 66 14.68 6.26 4.76
C LEU A 66 14.99 6.62 6.22
N ALA A 67 14.81 5.67 7.15
CA ALA A 67 15.13 5.90 8.56
C ALA A 67 16.64 5.96 8.82
N HIS A 68 17.43 5.14 8.11
CA HIS A 68 18.89 5.15 8.20
C HIS A 68 19.48 6.46 7.65
N ASP A 69 18.89 6.99 6.58
CA ASP A 69 19.37 8.18 5.88
C ASP A 69 18.80 9.50 6.47
N ASP A 70 18.06 9.43 7.58
CA ASP A 70 17.37 10.56 8.24
C ASP A 70 16.34 11.27 7.33
N GLU A 71 15.80 10.55 6.35
CA GLU A 71 14.77 11.03 5.40
C GLU A 71 13.34 10.60 5.80
N PHE A 72 13.21 9.68 6.76
CA PHE A 72 11.90 9.24 7.25
C PHE A 72 11.23 10.33 8.09
N SER A 73 10.09 10.84 7.60
CA SER A 73 9.31 11.87 8.29
C SER A 73 8.07 11.28 8.99
N PRO A 74 8.08 11.09 10.32
CA PRO A 74 6.91 10.57 11.03
C PRO A 74 5.79 11.63 11.07
N ARG A 75 4.54 11.15 11.10
CA ARG A 75 3.39 12.02 11.32
C ARG A 75 3.46 12.61 12.74
N LYS A 76 3.41 13.95 12.86
CA LYS A 76 3.32 14.68 14.14
C LYS A 76 1.96 14.48 14.81
#